data_AF-A0A8C6YUW3-F1
#
_entry.id   AF-A0A8C6YUW3-F1
#
_cell.length_a   1.000
_cell.length_b   1.000
_cell.length_c   1.000
_cell.angle_alpha   90.00
_cell.angle_beta   90.00
_cell.angle_gamma   90.00
#
_symmetry.space_group_name_H-M   'P 1'
#
loop_
_entity.id
_entity.type
_entity.pdbx_description
1 polymer ?
#
loop_
_entity_poly.entity_id
_entity_poly.type
_entity_poly.pdbx_seq_one_letter_code
_entity_poly.pdbx_strand_id
1 'polypeptide(L)'
;MKILEKKSVDVNFTESLLRMAADDVEEYMIERPEPEFQDLNEKARALKQILSKIPDEINDRVRFLQTIKSDSKHFALEHQKKEFVKYSKSFSDTLKTYFKDGKAINVFISANRLIHQTNLILQTFKTVA
;
A
#
# COMPACT_ATOMS: atom_id res chain seq x y z
N MET A 1 -9.90 -13.41 14.09
CA MET A 1 -10.83 -12.41 14.67
C MET A 1 -11.36 -12.76 16.05
N LYS A 2 -11.69 -14.03 16.34
CA LYS A 2 -12.25 -14.48 17.63
C LYS A 2 -11.51 -14.01 18.90
N ILE A 3 -10.20 -13.76 18.83
CA ILE A 3 -9.40 -13.29 19.98
C ILE A 3 -9.68 -11.80 20.30
N LEU A 4 -9.83 -10.95 19.28
CA LEU A 4 -10.14 -9.52 19.46
C LEU A 4 -11.57 -9.32 19.95
N GLU A 5 -12.52 -10.08 19.38
CA GLU A 5 -13.91 -10.14 19.84
C GLU A 5 -14.00 -10.61 21.29
N LYS A 6 -13.23 -11.64 21.66
CA LYS A 6 -13.16 -12.14 23.05
C LYS A 6 -12.56 -11.14 24.03
N LYS A 7 -11.73 -10.21 23.55
CA LYS A 7 -11.16 -9.10 24.33
C LYS A 7 -11.98 -7.82 24.23
N SER A 8 -13.14 -7.84 23.56
CA SER A 8 -14.01 -6.67 23.35
C SER A 8 -13.27 -5.47 22.75
N VAL A 9 -12.29 -5.73 21.89
CA VAL A 9 -11.56 -4.69 21.18
C VAL A 9 -12.30 -4.38 19.88
N ASP A 10 -13.02 -3.26 19.85
CA ASP A 10 -13.74 -2.78 18.68
C ASP A 10 -12.79 -1.95 17.79
N VAL A 11 -12.18 -2.61 16.82
CA VAL A 11 -11.24 -1.99 15.88
C VAL A 11 -11.53 -2.45 14.46
N ASN A 12 -11.44 -1.52 13.51
CA ASN A 12 -11.51 -1.86 12.10
C ASN A 12 -10.21 -2.59 11.70
N PHE A 13 -10.32 -3.88 11.43
CA PHE A 13 -9.16 -4.71 11.10
C PHE A 13 -8.48 -4.29 9.80
N THR A 14 -9.25 -3.94 8.77
CA THR A 14 -8.72 -3.49 7.48
C THR A 14 -7.92 -2.20 7.63
N GLU A 15 -8.40 -1.27 8.46
CA GLU A 15 -7.70 -0.05 8.81
C GLU A 15 -6.42 -0.33 9.61
N SER A 16 -6.52 -1.21 10.61
CA SER A 16 -5.39 -1.56 11.48
C SER A 16 -4.26 -2.22 10.70
N LEU A 17 -4.60 -3.16 9.81
CA LEU A 17 -3.64 -3.76 8.88
C LEU A 17 -2.95 -2.72 8.00
N LEU A 18 -3.72 -1.73 7.51
CA LEU A 18 -3.18 -0.70 6.65
C LEU A 18 -2.20 0.20 7.40
N ARG A 19 -2.50 0.57 8.65
CA ARG A 19 -1.58 1.34 9.51
C ARG A 19 -0.26 0.61 9.76
N MET A 20 -0.31 -0.72 9.94
CA MET A 20 0.88 -1.54 10.16
C MET A 20 1.67 -1.85 8.88
N ALA A 21 1.12 -1.55 7.70
CA ALA A 21 1.73 -1.94 6.43
C ALA A 21 3.08 -1.27 6.14
N ALA A 22 3.37 -0.15 6.81
CA ALA A 22 4.63 0.58 6.70
C ALA A 22 5.72 0.07 7.63
N ASP A 23 5.39 -0.79 8.61
CA ASP A 23 6.40 -1.39 9.47
C ASP A 23 7.36 -2.21 8.59
N ASP A 24 8.65 -1.92 8.70
CA ASP A 24 9.68 -2.56 7.88
C ASP A 24 9.82 -4.03 8.31
N VAL A 25 9.09 -4.90 7.63
CA VAL A 25 9.26 -6.35 7.79
C VAL A 25 10.44 -6.79 6.92
N GLU A 26 11.56 -7.15 7.56
CA GLU A 26 12.77 -7.69 6.92
C GLU A 26 12.49 -8.88 5.99
N GLU A 27 11.38 -9.60 6.25
CA GLU A 27 10.89 -10.70 5.42
C GLU A 27 10.82 -10.35 3.92
N TYR A 28 10.42 -9.11 3.59
CA TYR A 28 10.25 -8.65 2.22
C TYR A 28 11.44 -7.84 1.68
N MET A 29 12.47 -7.58 2.49
CA MET A 29 13.63 -6.82 2.04
C MET A 29 14.54 -7.70 1.17
N ILE A 30 14.93 -7.16 0.01
CA ILE A 30 15.94 -7.76 -0.86
C ILE A 30 17.31 -7.33 -0.31
N GLU A 31 18.08 -8.26 0.27
CA GLU A 31 19.39 -7.96 0.90
C GLU A 31 20.53 -7.74 -0.11
N ARG A 32 20.23 -7.79 -1.41
CA ARG A 32 21.25 -7.74 -2.44
C ARG A 32 21.76 -6.30 -2.64
N PRO A 33 23.08 -6.09 -2.78
CA PRO A 33 23.66 -4.75 -2.80
C PRO A 33 23.50 -4.01 -4.14
N GLU A 34 23.00 -4.66 -5.20
CA GLU A 34 22.92 -4.01 -6.51
C GLU A 34 21.93 -2.83 -6.51
N PRO A 35 22.27 -1.71 -7.16
CA PRO A 35 21.47 -0.48 -7.11
C PRO A 35 20.02 -0.66 -7.53
N GLU A 36 19.74 -1.55 -8.47
CA GLU A 36 18.39 -1.82 -8.97
C GLU A 36 17.49 -2.44 -7.90
N PHE A 37 18.03 -3.30 -7.05
CA PHE A 37 17.28 -3.91 -5.95
C PHE A 37 17.11 -2.96 -4.76
N GLN A 38 18.11 -2.10 -4.52
CA GLN A 38 18.00 -1.04 -3.51
C GLN A 38 16.95 0.00 -3.89
N ASP A 39 16.94 0.46 -5.15
CA ASP A 39 15.92 1.36 -5.69
C ASP A 39 14.51 0.72 -5.62
N LEU A 40 14.40 -0.58 -5.89
CA LEU A 40 13.13 -1.30 -5.76
C LEU A 40 12.64 -1.36 -4.30
N ASN A 41 13.54 -1.67 -3.35
CA ASN A 41 13.23 -1.67 -1.91
C ASN A 41 12.77 -0.28 -1.45
N GLU A 42 13.48 0.77 -1.83
CA GLU A 42 13.15 2.16 -1.47
C GLU A 42 11.79 2.57 -2.03
N LYS A 43 11.52 2.28 -3.30
CA LYS A 43 10.22 2.58 -3.93
C LYS A 43 9.07 1.81 -3.27
N ALA A 44 9.29 0.54 -2.93
CA ALA A 44 8.29 -0.26 -2.23
C ALA A 44 8.04 0.26 -0.82
N ARG A 45 9.08 0.63 -0.08
CA ARG A 45 8.97 1.23 1.26
C ARG A 45 8.21 2.54 1.22
N ALA A 46 8.57 3.44 0.30
CA ALA A 46 7.87 4.71 0.11
C ALA A 46 6.37 4.50 -0.14
N LEU A 47 6.01 3.60 -1.06
CA LEU A 47 4.62 3.26 -1.34
C LEU A 47 3.87 2.78 -0.10
N LYS A 48 4.45 1.82 0.64
CA LYS A 48 3.84 1.28 1.86
C LYS A 48 3.63 2.37 2.92
N GLN A 49 4.62 3.26 3.11
CA GLN A 49 4.52 4.41 4.02
C GLN A 49 3.37 5.34 3.66
N ILE A 50 3.20 5.67 2.38
CA ILE A 50 2.11 6.55 1.93
C ILE A 50 0.76 5.88 2.18
N LEU A 51 0.61 4.63 1.73
CA LEU A 51 -0.66 3.91 1.86
C LEU A 51 -1.05 3.69 3.33
N SER A 52 -0.07 3.53 4.24
CA SER A 52 -0.33 3.39 5.67
C SER A 52 -0.91 4.63 6.35
N LYS A 53 -0.71 5.82 5.77
CA LYS A 53 -1.23 7.10 6.28
C LYS A 53 -2.66 7.38 5.85
N ILE A 54 -3.20 6.60 4.91
CA ILE A 54 -4.56 6.78 4.39
C ILE A 54 -5.61 6.80 5.50
N PRO A 55 -5.63 5.86 6.48
CA PRO A 55 -6.58 5.89 7.59
C PRO A 55 -6.67 7.23 8.32
N ASP A 56 -5.53 7.90 8.50
CA ASP A 56 -5.44 9.11 9.30
C ASP A 56 -5.75 10.37 8.47
N GLU A 57 -5.51 10.30 7.16
CA GLU A 57 -5.61 11.46 6.28
C GLU A 57 -6.87 11.46 5.41
N ILE A 58 -7.54 10.32 5.20
CA ILE A 58 -8.72 10.20 4.32
C ILE A 58 -9.88 11.12 4.71
N ASN A 59 -10.00 11.48 5.99
CA ASN A 59 -11.02 12.40 6.49
C ASN A 59 -10.72 13.88 6.16
N ASP A 60 -9.45 14.23 5.98
CA ASP A 60 -9.02 15.55 5.52
C ASP A 60 -8.73 15.50 4.01
N ARG A 61 -9.73 15.90 3.22
CA ARG A 61 -9.66 15.84 1.76
C ARG A 61 -8.46 16.57 1.17
N VAL A 62 -8.03 17.69 1.78
CA VAL A 62 -6.90 18.48 1.26
C VAL A 62 -5.60 17.74 1.52
N ARG A 63 -5.40 17.28 2.75
CA ARG A 63 -4.24 16.50 3.15
C ARG A 63 -4.15 15.17 2.39
N PHE A 64 -5.28 14.48 2.22
CA PHE A 64 -5.37 13.24 1.46
C PHE A 64 -4.95 13.41 0.00
N LEU A 65 -5.42 14.48 -0.66
CA LEU A 65 -5.02 14.77 -2.04
C LEU A 65 -3.53 15.11 -2.17
N GLN A 66 -2.94 15.77 -1.18
CA GLN A 66 -1.50 16.03 -1.15
C GLN A 66 -0.72 14.72 -1.07
N THR A 67 -1.10 13.83 -0.17
CA THR A 67 -0.46 12.51 0.05
C THR A 67 -0.55 11.59 -1.15
N ILE A 68 -1.60 11.69 -1.97
CA ILE A 68 -1.69 10.90 -3.22
C ILE A 68 -0.88 11.56 -4.35
N LYS A 69 -0.81 12.90 -4.38
CA LYS A 69 -0.23 13.66 -5.50
C LYS A 69 1.29 13.77 -5.44
N SER A 70 1.91 13.76 -4.26
CA SER A 70 3.36 13.75 -4.08
C SER A 70 4.04 12.63 -4.89
N ASP A 71 3.39 11.48 -5.00
CA ASP A 71 4.12 10.24 -5.30
C ASP A 71 3.85 9.68 -6.69
N SER A 72 2.83 10.20 -7.40
CA SER A 72 2.57 9.84 -8.81
C SER A 72 3.78 10.11 -9.74
N LYS A 73 4.74 10.94 -9.31
CA LYS A 73 5.93 11.31 -10.09
C LYS A 73 7.09 10.29 -10.02
N HIS A 74 7.15 9.42 -8.99
CA HIS A 74 8.30 8.53 -8.77
C HIS A 74 8.11 7.08 -9.30
N PHE A 75 6.92 6.71 -9.77
CA PHE A 75 6.56 5.31 -10.09
C PHE A 75 6.79 4.85 -11.55
N ALA A 76 7.67 5.50 -12.31
CA ALA A 76 7.94 5.10 -13.69
C ALA A 76 8.99 3.97 -13.78
N LEU A 77 8.55 2.70 -13.82
CA LEU A 77 9.38 1.54 -14.22
C LEU A 77 8.56 0.61 -15.14
N GLU A 78 9.21 -0.05 -16.09
CA GLU A 78 8.61 -0.83 -17.20
C GLU A 78 8.82 -2.35 -17.06
N HIS A 79 7.93 -3.11 -17.69
CA HIS A 79 7.94 -4.57 -17.91
C HIS A 79 7.30 -5.53 -16.85
N GLN A 80 7.54 -5.41 -15.53
CA GLN A 80 6.76 -6.16 -14.50
C GLN A 80 5.45 -5.42 -14.08
N LYS A 81 5.12 -4.37 -14.85
CA LYS A 81 4.07 -3.38 -14.64
C LYS A 81 2.64 -3.90 -14.67
N LYS A 82 2.30 -4.99 -15.36
CA LYS A 82 0.88 -5.25 -15.71
C LYS A 82 -0.02 -5.50 -14.50
N GLU A 83 0.39 -6.34 -13.56
CA GLU A 83 -0.40 -6.57 -12.34
C GLU A 83 -0.37 -5.36 -11.41
N PHE A 84 0.80 -4.78 -11.17
CA PHE A 84 0.92 -3.57 -10.36
C PHE A 84 0.09 -2.39 -10.92
N VAL A 85 0.11 -2.17 -12.24
CA VAL A 85 -0.69 -1.16 -12.94
C VAL A 85 -2.17 -1.48 -12.84
N LYS A 86 -2.56 -2.75 -12.95
CA LYS A 86 -3.95 -3.16 -12.76
C LYS A 86 -4.43 -2.80 -11.35
N TYR A 87 -3.64 -3.10 -10.31
CA TYR A 87 -4.02 -2.80 -8.92
C TYR A 87 -3.94 -1.31 -8.59
N SER A 88 -2.94 -0.58 -9.12
CA SER A 88 -2.84 0.87 -9.01
C SER A 88 -4.00 1.58 -9.73
N LYS A 89 -4.41 1.09 -10.90
CA LYS A 89 -5.60 1.56 -11.61
C LYS A 89 -6.88 1.26 -10.83
N SER A 90 -7.01 0.05 -10.31
CA SER A 90 -8.15 -0.34 -9.45
C SER A 90 -8.22 0.53 -8.19
N PHE A 91 -7.09 0.84 -7.57
CA PHE A 91 -6.99 1.77 -6.44
C PHE A 91 -7.44 3.18 -6.83
N SER A 92 -6.97 3.68 -7.96
CA SER A 92 -7.38 4.98 -8.50
C SER A 92 -8.88 5.05 -8.79
N ASP A 93 -9.47 3.99 -9.34
CA ASP A 93 -10.92 3.92 -9.57
C ASP A 93 -11.69 3.82 -8.25
N THR A 94 -11.13 3.14 -7.25
CA THR A 94 -11.68 3.09 -5.89
C THR A 94 -11.70 4.48 -5.26
N LEU A 95 -10.64 5.27 -5.41
CA LEU A 95 -10.58 6.66 -4.95
C LEU A 95 -11.64 7.53 -5.64
N LYS A 96 -11.81 7.39 -6.95
CA LYS A 96 -12.87 8.11 -7.69
C LYS A 96 -14.26 7.77 -7.15
N THR A 97 -14.51 6.50 -6.84
CA THR A 97 -15.79 6.07 -6.25
C THR A 97 -15.95 6.61 -4.83
N TYR A 98 -14.90 6.56 -4.02
CA TYR A 98 -14.88 7.13 -2.67
C TYR A 98 -15.24 8.61 -2.66
N PHE A 99 -14.71 9.41 -3.58
CA PHE A 99 -15.08 10.82 -3.68
C PHE A 99 -16.55 11.06 -4.07
N LYS A 100 -17.28 10.03 -4.51
CA LYS A 100 -18.73 10.07 -4.80
C LYS A 100 -19.58 9.53 -3.66
N ASP A 101 -19.16 8.43 -3.03
CA ASP A 101 -19.98 7.67 -2.08
C ASP A 101 -19.52 7.76 -0.61
N GLY A 102 -18.34 8.34 -0.35
CA GLY A 102 -17.76 8.50 0.99
C GLY A 102 -17.31 7.20 1.67
N LYS A 103 -17.31 6.05 0.98
CA LYS A 103 -17.04 4.75 1.61
C LYS A 103 -15.54 4.47 1.79
N ALA A 104 -14.97 5.01 2.86
CA ALA A 104 -13.54 4.89 3.19
C ALA A 104 -13.05 3.42 3.25
N ILE A 105 -13.89 2.49 3.72
CA ILE A 105 -13.55 1.07 3.83
C ILE A 105 -13.08 0.46 2.50
N ASN A 106 -13.66 0.88 1.37
CA ASN A 106 -13.27 0.38 0.06
C ASN A 106 -11.85 0.82 -0.29
N VAL A 107 -11.49 2.06 0.07
CA VAL A 107 -10.13 2.59 -0.10
C VAL A 107 -9.14 1.78 0.72
N PHE A 108 -9.48 1.45 1.98
CA PHE A 108 -8.61 0.66 2.84
C PHE A 108 -8.38 -0.75 2.29
N ILE A 109 -9.42 -1.43 1.82
CA ILE A 109 -9.30 -2.77 1.20
C ILE A 109 -8.40 -2.69 -0.04
N SER A 110 -8.62 -1.70 -0.90
CA SER A 110 -7.88 -1.52 -2.14
C SER A 110 -6.41 -1.17 -1.90
N ALA A 111 -6.11 -0.35 -0.90
CA ALA A 111 -4.75 0.00 -0.47
C ALA A 111 -4.00 -1.22 0.09
N ASN A 112 -4.62 -2.01 0.98
CA ASN A 112 -4.03 -3.25 1.49
C ASN A 112 -3.71 -4.24 0.36
N ARG A 113 -4.59 -4.34 -0.65
CA ARG A 113 -4.34 -5.19 -1.82
C ARG A 113 -3.13 -4.71 -2.61
N LEU A 114 -2.98 -3.41 -2.81
CA LEU A 114 -1.82 -2.84 -3.51
C LEU A 114 -0.51 -3.13 -2.75
N ILE A 115 -0.51 -2.97 -1.42
CA ILE A 115 0.63 -3.30 -0.55
C ILE A 115 1.03 -4.78 -0.67
N HIS A 116 0.05 -5.68 -0.59
CA HIS A 116 0.31 -7.11 -0.69
C HIS A 116 0.97 -7.46 -2.03
N GLN A 117 0.52 -6.84 -3.12
CA GLN A 117 1.10 -7.05 -4.45
C GLN A 117 2.52 -6.49 -4.54
N THR A 118 2.81 -5.34 -3.91
CA THR A 118 4.17 -4.83 -3.77
C THR A 118 5.07 -5.82 -3.04
N ASN A 119 4.60 -6.43 -1.95
CA ASN A 119 5.38 -7.44 -1.21
C ASN A 119 5.63 -8.72 -2.05
N LEU A 120 4.65 -9.16 -2.84
CA LEU A 120 4.83 -10.32 -3.75
C LEU A 120 5.88 -10.06 -4.83
N ILE A 121 5.95 -8.84 -5.34
CA ILE A 121 6.99 -8.43 -6.30
C ILE A 121 8.37 -8.55 -5.63
N LEU A 122 8.54 -7.96 -4.45
CA LEU A 122 9.79 -8.04 -3.70
C LEU A 122 10.19 -9.49 -3.42
N GLN A 123 9.23 -10.32 -3.00
CA GLN A 123 9.47 -11.75 -2.74
C GLN A 123 9.88 -12.51 -4.00
N THR A 124 9.30 -12.21 -5.16
CA THR A 124 9.68 -12.85 -6.43
C THR A 124 11.13 -12.56 -6.78
N PHE A 125 11.58 -11.32 -6.61
CA PHE A 125 12.99 -10.97 -6.85
C PHE A 125 13.95 -11.53 -5.78
N LYS A 126 13.44 -11.83 -4.59
CA LYS A 126 14.20 -12.52 -3.54
C LYS A 126 14.37 -14.01 -3.81
N THR A 127 13.40 -14.68 -4.44
CA THR A 127 13.44 -16.14 -4.68
C THR A 127 14.02 -16.55 -6.03
N VAL A 128 13.97 -15.69 -7.04
CA VAL A 128 14.51 -15.95 -8.39
C VAL A 128 16.00 -15.58 -8.49
N ALA A 129 16.58 -15.05 -7.41
CA ALA A 129 17.97 -14.61 -7.30
C ALA A 129 18.84 -15.59 -6.52
#